data_AF-A0A7C0U670-F1
#
_entry.id   AF-A0A7C0U670-F1
#
_cell.length_a   1.000
_cell.length_b   1.000
_cell.length_c   1.000
_cell.angle_alpha   90.00
_cell.angle_beta   90.00
_cell.angle_gamma   90.00
#
_symmetry.space_group_name_H-M   'P 1'
#
loop_
_entity.id
_entity.type
_entity.pdbx_description
1 polymer ?
#
loop_
_entity_poly.entity_id
_entity_poly.type
_entity_poly.pdbx_seq_one_letter_code
_entity_poly.pdbx_strand_id
1 'polypeptide(L)'
;MGAVRLKLRLGELLVKRGLVSLEQIEEALKIQATTGKRLGDILVERGYITREALEGVLEEYKASAEANGAVSKADEVDHTLAKLFPEKLARMFKVVPLKMENGTLLVASPDVLDISTLDYIRFATGHNVKVILTTEAFVESVIDRLYSPQLDILKDVFEEAEMESVEVLSEEEQELTFGEDLAHEAPVIRLVNYIIADALSKRASDIHMEPYEKRFRVRFRIDGVLYDQMDVPLRLKEAVVARVKIMSSLDIMERRIPQDGRIKVRIKGKEVDLRVSTVPTVFGEKVVMRLLERSGLVFDLTQLGFEEEQLKVFVEATEKPYGMVLITGPTGSGKTTTLYSALIRLNSPEVNIMTVEDPVEYNFEGINQVQIKEDIGLTFASALRAFLRQDPDIILVGEIRDMETADIAIKAALTGHLVFSTLHTNDAPSTVTRLVDMGVEPFLVASSLNMVVAQRLVRKICANCRKEYHPPPSLLERLGLEREEGTFYKGEGCQACNGTGYKGRIALYEVMPMSKRIMTMVVERVTADHVRQVALEEGMATLREVGIRKAREGVTTLEEVMRVTT
;
A
#
# COMPACT_ATOMS: atom_id res chain seq x y z
N MET A 1 39.53 -8.40 -58.32
CA MET A 1 40.43 -8.09 -57.18
C MET A 1 39.82 -6.93 -56.42
N GLY A 2 39.07 -7.24 -55.35
CA GLY A 2 38.23 -6.28 -54.62
C GLY A 2 39.02 -5.39 -53.67
N ALA A 3 38.76 -4.09 -53.75
CA ALA A 3 39.42 -3.05 -52.96
C ALA A 3 38.92 -3.07 -51.50
N VAL A 4 39.84 -3.32 -50.56
CA VAL A 4 39.68 -2.99 -49.14
C VAL A 4 40.61 -1.81 -48.86
N ARG A 5 40.08 -0.59 -48.90
CA ARG A 5 40.82 0.64 -48.59
C ARG A 5 39.96 1.51 -47.69
N LEU A 6 40.07 1.34 -46.37
CA LEU A 6 39.50 2.25 -45.37
C LEU A 6 40.14 2.01 -44.00
N LYS A 7 41.33 2.57 -43.81
CA LYS A 7 41.84 3.06 -42.51
C LYS A 7 42.79 4.21 -42.82
N LEU A 8 42.30 5.43 -42.78
CA LEU A 8 43.13 6.63 -42.74
C LEU A 8 42.81 7.33 -41.41
N ARG A 9 43.82 7.49 -40.55
CA ARG A 9 43.72 8.21 -39.27
C ARG A 9 43.40 9.69 -39.56
N LEU A 10 42.77 10.41 -38.62
CA LEU A 10 42.47 11.85 -38.80
C LEU A 10 43.74 12.66 -39.17
N GLY A 11 44.87 12.40 -38.51
CA GLY A 11 46.14 13.04 -38.85
C GLY A 11 46.63 12.74 -40.27
N GLU A 12 46.46 11.50 -40.75
CA GLU A 12 46.82 11.10 -42.12
C GLU A 12 45.90 11.75 -43.16
N LEU A 13 44.61 11.91 -42.82
CA LEU A 13 43.62 12.57 -43.67
C LEU A 13 43.94 14.06 -43.83
N LEU A 14 44.30 14.73 -42.72
CA LEU A 14 44.68 16.13 -42.72
C LEU A 14 45.99 16.37 -43.50
N VAL A 15 46.99 15.48 -43.35
CA VAL A 15 48.24 15.54 -44.13
C VAL A 15 48.00 15.29 -45.61
N LYS A 16 47.16 14.30 -45.95
CA LYS A 16 46.83 13.98 -47.35
C LYS A 16 46.13 15.14 -48.07
N ARG A 17 45.40 15.99 -47.33
CA ARG A 17 44.77 17.20 -47.86
C ARG A 17 45.68 18.42 -47.91
N GLY A 18 46.92 18.29 -47.44
CA GLY A 18 47.85 19.41 -47.33
C GLY A 18 47.41 20.46 -46.33
N LEU A 19 46.51 20.12 -45.39
CA LEU A 19 46.00 21.06 -44.38
C LEU A 19 46.97 21.20 -43.21
N VAL A 20 47.79 20.19 -42.95
CA VAL A 20 48.84 20.16 -41.93
C VAL A 20 50.01 19.30 -42.42
N SER A 21 51.22 19.58 -41.95
CA SER A 21 52.40 18.76 -42.25
C SER A 21 52.52 17.55 -41.32
N LEU A 22 53.32 16.56 -41.72
CA LEU A 22 53.58 15.37 -40.90
C LEU A 22 54.29 15.74 -39.59
N GLU A 23 55.19 16.73 -39.63
CA GLU A 23 55.89 17.28 -38.47
C GLU A 23 54.93 17.97 -37.48
N GLN A 24 53.94 18.72 -37.99
CA GLN A 24 52.91 19.36 -37.17
C GLN A 24 51.99 18.35 -36.46
N ILE A 25 51.69 17.23 -37.13
CA ILE A 25 50.95 16.12 -36.51
C ILE A 25 51.77 15.47 -35.39
N GLU A 26 53.06 15.20 -35.59
CA GLU A 26 53.92 14.59 -34.57
C GLU A 26 54.07 15.49 -33.33
N GLU A 27 54.17 16.80 -33.52
CA GLU A 27 54.21 17.75 -32.42
C GLU A 27 52.88 17.80 -31.64
N ALA A 28 51.76 17.85 -32.36
CA ALA A 28 50.43 17.86 -31.75
C ALA A 28 50.15 16.55 -30.97
N LEU A 29 50.65 15.42 -31.44
CA LEU A 29 50.55 14.12 -30.74
C LEU A 29 51.35 14.09 -29.43
N LYS A 30 52.52 14.74 -29.37
CA LYS A 30 53.30 14.87 -28.11
C LYS A 30 52.57 15.71 -27.08
N ILE A 31 51.88 16.77 -27.52
CA ILE A 31 51.07 17.64 -26.66
C ILE A 31 49.80 16.90 -26.20
N GLN A 32 49.18 16.12 -27.09
CA GLN A 32 48.02 15.29 -26.74
C GLN A 32 48.36 14.29 -25.63
N ALA A 33 49.52 13.64 -25.73
CA ALA A 33 49.97 12.66 -24.73
C ALA A 33 50.19 13.25 -23.32
N THR A 34 50.42 14.56 -23.21
CA THR A 34 50.66 15.25 -21.94
C THR A 34 49.42 15.99 -21.41
N THR A 35 48.51 16.41 -22.29
CA THR A 35 47.36 17.27 -21.92
C THR A 35 46.01 16.54 -21.97
N GLY A 36 45.91 15.41 -22.66
CA GLY A 36 44.64 14.70 -22.86
C GLY A 36 43.64 15.42 -23.76
N LYS A 37 43.98 16.59 -24.33
CA LYS A 37 43.11 17.33 -25.26
C LYS A 37 42.97 16.61 -26.60
N ARG A 38 41.88 16.87 -27.33
CA ARG A 38 41.67 16.29 -28.68
C ARG A 38 42.69 16.83 -29.67
N LEU A 39 43.20 15.97 -30.56
CA LEU A 39 44.18 16.33 -31.58
C LEU A 39 43.73 17.52 -32.45
N GLY A 40 42.47 17.56 -32.86
CA GLY A 40 41.91 18.66 -33.65
C GLY A 40 41.94 20.01 -32.93
N ASP A 41 41.61 20.02 -31.63
CA ASP A 41 41.65 21.25 -30.83
C ASP A 41 43.08 21.74 -30.65
N ILE A 42 44.05 20.84 -30.47
CA ILE A 42 45.48 21.18 -30.38
C ILE A 42 45.99 21.79 -31.69
N LEU A 43 45.57 21.25 -32.85
CA LEU A 43 45.96 21.77 -34.16
C LEU A 43 45.38 23.17 -34.43
N VAL A 44 44.17 23.45 -33.94
CA VAL A 44 43.55 24.78 -34.04
C VAL A 44 44.20 25.76 -33.05
N GLU A 45 44.43 25.37 -31.80
CA GLU A 45 45.09 26.20 -30.78
C GLU A 45 46.52 26.62 -31.20
N ARG A 46 47.23 25.75 -31.92
CA ARG A 46 48.57 26.02 -32.48
C ARG A 46 48.54 26.83 -33.78
N GLY A 47 47.36 27.08 -34.33
CA GLY A 47 47.19 27.80 -35.59
C GLY A 47 47.64 27.02 -36.83
N TYR A 48 47.75 25.68 -36.73
CA TYR A 48 48.16 24.83 -37.85
C TYR A 48 47.01 24.58 -38.83
N ILE A 49 45.78 24.61 -38.34
CA ILE A 49 44.56 24.51 -39.15
C ILE A 49 43.51 25.47 -38.60
N THR A 50 42.66 26.02 -39.46
CA THR A 50 41.51 26.80 -39.01
C THR A 50 40.38 25.90 -38.54
N ARG A 51 39.50 26.43 -37.67
CA ARG A 51 38.36 25.66 -37.15
C ARG A 51 37.42 25.24 -38.28
N GLU A 52 37.19 26.11 -39.27
CA GLU A 52 36.34 25.82 -40.42
C GLU A 52 36.92 24.68 -41.29
N ALA A 53 38.24 24.65 -41.48
CA ALA A 53 38.90 23.61 -42.27
C ALA A 53 38.90 22.25 -41.55
N LEU A 54 39.02 22.26 -40.22
CA LEU A 54 38.89 21.05 -39.41
C LEU A 54 37.45 20.51 -39.44
N GLU A 55 36.45 21.39 -39.29
CA GLU A 55 35.02 21.01 -39.31
C GLU A 55 34.63 20.38 -40.65
N GLY A 56 35.05 20.95 -41.79
CA GLY A 56 34.76 20.38 -43.11
C GLY A 56 35.37 18.99 -43.31
N VAL A 57 36.54 18.72 -42.71
CA VAL A 57 37.17 17.39 -42.75
C VAL A 57 36.43 16.40 -41.83
N LEU A 58 35.94 16.86 -40.68
CA LEU A 58 35.17 16.04 -39.75
C LEU A 58 33.79 15.70 -40.29
N GLU A 59 33.11 16.62 -40.99
CA GLU A 59 31.84 16.36 -41.66
C GLU A 59 31.98 15.32 -42.76
N GLU A 60 33.03 15.39 -43.56
CA GLU A 60 33.28 14.38 -44.60
C GLU A 60 33.67 13.03 -44.01
N TYR A 61 34.39 13.02 -42.89
CA TYR A 61 34.68 11.80 -42.14
C TYR A 61 33.39 11.18 -41.56
N LYS A 62 32.45 12.00 -41.07
CA LYS A 62 31.12 11.56 -40.63
C LYS A 62 30.29 11.00 -41.79
N ALA A 63 30.26 11.67 -42.94
CA ALA A 63 29.56 11.19 -44.14
C ALA A 63 30.15 9.87 -44.67
N SER A 64 31.47 9.69 -44.59
CA SER A 64 32.14 8.42 -44.93
C SER A 64 31.89 7.32 -43.89
N ALA A 65 31.55 7.66 -42.65
CA ALA A 65 31.16 6.71 -41.61
C ALA A 65 29.68 6.29 -41.77
N GLU A 66 28.79 7.22 -42.15
CA GLU A 66 27.39 6.96 -42.47
C GLU A 66 27.22 6.02 -43.67
N ALA A 67 28.11 6.12 -44.68
CA ALA A 67 28.11 5.24 -45.85
C ALA A 67 28.50 3.77 -45.56
N ASN A 68 29.03 3.45 -44.37
CA ASN A 68 29.50 2.10 -44.01
C ASN A 68 28.59 1.36 -42.99
N GLY A 69 27.35 1.82 -42.82
CA GLY A 69 26.34 1.13 -42.02
C GLY A 69 26.31 1.60 -40.57
N ALA A 70 25.67 2.75 -40.34
CA ALA A 70 25.14 3.07 -39.02
C ALA A 70 24.15 1.97 -38.60
N VAL A 71 24.40 1.33 -37.46
CA VAL A 71 23.45 0.40 -36.84
C VAL A 71 22.29 1.26 -36.33
N SER A 72 21.28 1.46 -37.17
CA SER A 72 20.07 2.25 -36.85
C SER A 72 19.04 1.49 -36.02
N LYS A 73 19.40 0.35 -35.41
CA LYS A 73 18.48 -0.44 -34.59
C LYS A 73 19.13 -0.85 -33.29
N ALA A 74 18.52 -0.40 -32.18
CA ALA A 74 18.87 -0.89 -30.86
C ALA A 74 18.70 -2.42 -30.76
N ASP A 75 17.82 -3.03 -31.57
CA ASP A 75 17.46 -4.47 -31.54
C ASP A 75 18.58 -5.44 -31.93
N GLU A 76 19.73 -4.97 -32.41
CA GLU A 76 20.89 -5.82 -32.75
C GLU A 76 21.89 -5.98 -31.59
N VAL A 77 21.54 -5.50 -30.39
CA VAL A 77 22.43 -5.56 -29.21
C VAL A 77 22.34 -6.92 -28.53
N ASP A 78 23.46 -7.63 -28.47
CA ASP A 78 23.56 -8.90 -27.76
C ASP A 78 23.59 -8.67 -26.24
N HIS A 79 22.47 -9.00 -25.57
CA HIS A 79 22.30 -8.86 -24.13
C HIS A 79 23.31 -9.67 -23.30
N THR A 80 23.96 -10.69 -23.87
CA THR A 80 24.99 -11.47 -23.17
C THR A 80 26.27 -10.66 -22.92
N LEU A 81 26.50 -9.58 -23.68
CA LEU A 81 27.67 -8.70 -23.56
C LEU A 81 27.61 -7.77 -22.34
N ALA A 82 26.46 -7.60 -21.71
CA ALA A 82 26.32 -6.85 -20.45
C ALA A 82 27.13 -7.46 -19.30
N LYS A 83 27.47 -8.76 -19.37
CA LYS A 83 28.37 -9.43 -18.41
C LYS A 83 29.84 -9.14 -18.66
N LEU A 84 30.23 -8.94 -19.92
CA LEU A 84 31.60 -8.64 -20.34
C LEU A 84 31.93 -7.15 -20.14
N PHE A 85 30.91 -6.28 -20.21
CA PHE A 85 31.05 -4.84 -20.13
C PHE A 85 30.07 -4.25 -19.09
N PRO A 86 30.50 -3.98 -17.85
CA PRO A 86 29.63 -3.44 -16.79
C PRO A 86 29.07 -2.03 -17.07
N GLU A 87 27.88 -1.72 -16.56
CA GLU A 87 27.20 -0.42 -16.72
C GLU A 87 28.09 0.77 -16.35
N LYS A 88 28.86 0.64 -15.26
CA LYS A 88 29.77 1.69 -14.80
C LYS A 88 30.81 2.05 -15.85
N LEU A 89 31.32 1.07 -16.62
CA LEU A 89 32.26 1.33 -17.72
C LEU A 89 31.53 1.96 -18.92
N ALA A 90 30.32 1.47 -19.24
CA ALA A 90 29.52 1.99 -20.34
C ALA A 90 29.18 3.48 -20.17
N ARG A 91 28.74 3.88 -18.97
CA ARG A 91 28.44 5.29 -18.66
C ARG A 91 29.70 6.14 -18.56
N MET A 92 30.76 5.62 -17.92
CA MET A 92 32.00 6.38 -17.73
C MET A 92 32.70 6.71 -19.04
N PHE A 93 32.72 5.78 -20.00
CA PHE A 93 33.37 5.96 -21.29
C PHE A 93 32.41 6.39 -22.41
N LYS A 94 31.10 6.48 -22.13
CA LYS A 94 30.05 6.74 -23.13
C LYS A 94 30.13 5.77 -24.32
N VAL A 95 30.28 4.48 -24.01
CA VAL A 95 30.41 3.41 -25.02
C VAL A 95 29.44 2.28 -24.69
N VAL A 96 28.82 1.69 -25.71
CA VAL A 96 27.92 0.54 -25.54
C VAL A 96 28.36 -0.64 -26.42
N PRO A 97 28.44 -1.88 -25.88
CA PRO A 97 28.74 -3.05 -26.70
C PRO A 97 27.53 -3.40 -27.58
N LEU A 98 27.79 -3.75 -28.84
CA LEU A 98 26.74 -4.15 -29.79
C LEU A 98 26.73 -5.66 -29.98
N LYS A 99 27.83 -6.23 -30.47
CA LYS A 99 27.96 -7.67 -30.78
C LYS A 99 29.42 -8.13 -30.77
N MET A 100 29.63 -9.44 -30.72
CA MET A 100 30.94 -10.06 -30.92
C MET A 100 31.02 -10.68 -32.32
N GLU A 101 32.02 -10.30 -33.11
CA GLU A 101 32.27 -10.87 -34.45
C GLU A 101 33.70 -11.40 -34.55
N ASN A 102 33.88 -12.70 -34.80
CA ASN A 102 35.19 -13.34 -35.01
C ASN A 102 36.24 -12.99 -33.92
N GLY A 103 35.82 -12.94 -32.64
CA GLY A 103 36.70 -12.58 -31.52
C GLY A 103 37.00 -11.09 -31.38
N THR A 104 36.30 -10.22 -32.12
CA THR A 104 36.37 -8.76 -32.04
C THR A 104 35.07 -8.20 -31.48
N LEU A 105 35.17 -7.41 -30.41
CA LEU A 105 34.05 -6.72 -29.79
C LEU A 105 33.71 -5.46 -30.58
N LEU A 106 32.48 -5.39 -31.08
CA LEU A 106 31.94 -4.21 -31.74
C LEU A 106 31.32 -3.28 -30.68
N VAL A 107 31.75 -2.03 -30.63
CA VAL A 107 31.24 -1.04 -29.67
C VAL A 107 30.75 0.22 -30.39
N ALA A 108 29.67 0.82 -29.89
CA ALA A 108 29.16 2.10 -30.37
C ALA A 108 29.60 3.23 -29.43
N SER A 109 30.12 4.33 -30.00
CA SER A 109 30.59 5.51 -29.26
C SER A 109 30.30 6.79 -30.05
N PRO A 110 30.00 7.93 -29.39
CA PRO A 110 29.92 9.23 -30.04
C PRO A 110 31.29 9.81 -30.43
N ASP A 111 32.39 9.22 -29.93
CA ASP A 111 33.75 9.67 -30.21
C ASP A 111 34.66 8.48 -30.56
N VAL A 112 35.15 8.44 -31.80
CA VAL A 112 36.06 7.40 -32.32
C VAL A 112 37.54 7.78 -32.13
N LEU A 113 37.84 9.01 -31.70
CA LEU A 113 39.19 9.54 -31.59
C LEU A 113 39.84 9.35 -30.21
N ASP A 114 39.10 8.79 -29.24
CA ASP A 114 39.61 8.51 -27.90
C ASP A 114 40.35 7.16 -27.84
N ILE A 115 41.63 7.19 -28.20
CA ILE A 115 42.52 6.02 -28.22
C ILE A 115 42.68 5.41 -26.81
N SER A 116 42.71 6.24 -25.77
CA SER A 116 42.89 5.82 -24.38
C SER A 116 41.72 4.98 -23.88
N THR A 117 40.49 5.39 -24.23
CA THR A 117 39.27 4.62 -23.95
C THR A 117 39.29 3.26 -24.66
N LEU A 118 39.75 3.20 -25.92
CA LEU A 118 39.80 1.93 -26.67
C LEU A 118 40.83 0.95 -26.12
N ASP A 119 42.01 1.42 -25.70
CA ASP A 119 43.01 0.56 -25.08
C ASP A 119 42.55 0.05 -23.72
N TYR A 120 41.85 0.88 -22.94
CA TYR A 120 41.25 0.47 -21.67
C TYR A 120 40.15 -0.60 -21.87
N ILE A 121 39.27 -0.43 -22.86
CA ILE A 121 38.22 -1.41 -23.18
C ILE A 121 38.86 -2.73 -23.64
N ARG A 122 39.92 -2.70 -24.46
CA ARG A 122 40.65 -3.91 -24.87
C ARG A 122 41.27 -4.63 -23.68
N PHE A 123 41.90 -3.89 -22.77
CA PHE A 123 42.49 -4.45 -21.56
C PHE A 123 41.43 -5.07 -20.63
N ALA A 124 40.33 -4.35 -20.39
CA ALA A 124 39.27 -4.79 -19.50
C ALA A 124 38.49 -5.99 -20.05
N THR A 125 38.28 -6.05 -21.37
CA THR A 125 37.49 -7.11 -22.01
C THR A 125 38.33 -8.29 -22.50
N GLY A 126 39.65 -8.12 -22.70
CA GLY A 126 40.54 -9.13 -23.28
C GLY A 126 40.34 -9.38 -24.78
N HIS A 127 39.53 -8.55 -25.46
CA HIS A 127 39.19 -8.72 -26.87
C HIS A 127 39.68 -7.54 -27.71
N ASN A 128 39.88 -7.77 -29.02
CA ASN A 128 40.08 -6.67 -29.96
C ASN A 128 38.79 -5.86 -30.06
N VAL A 129 38.90 -4.53 -30.14
CA VAL A 129 37.72 -3.64 -30.14
C VAL A 129 37.64 -2.89 -31.46
N LYS A 130 36.46 -2.89 -32.08
CA LYS A 130 36.13 -2.09 -33.27
C LYS A 130 35.00 -1.13 -32.93
N VAL A 131 35.21 0.16 -33.20
CA VAL A 131 34.26 1.22 -32.87
C VAL A 131 33.38 1.55 -34.06
N ILE A 132 32.10 1.73 -33.79
CA ILE A 132 31.11 2.32 -34.68
C ILE A 132 30.75 3.70 -34.13
N LEU A 133 30.84 4.72 -34.98
CA LEU A 133 30.43 6.07 -34.63
C LEU A 133 28.91 6.15 -34.56
N THR A 134 28.38 6.77 -33.51
CA THR A 134 26.94 6.99 -33.34
C THR A 134 26.69 8.33 -32.62
N THR A 135 25.44 8.63 -32.26
CA THR A 135 25.09 9.80 -31.45
C THR A 135 25.11 9.49 -29.96
N GLU A 136 25.33 10.51 -29.13
CA GLU A 136 25.30 10.38 -27.67
C GLU A 136 23.93 9.92 -27.16
N ALA A 137 22.85 10.48 -27.73
CA ALA A 137 21.48 10.07 -27.44
C ALA A 137 21.21 8.59 -27.73
N PHE A 138 21.78 8.05 -28.82
CA PHE A 138 21.67 6.62 -29.10
C PHE A 138 22.40 5.79 -28.05
N VAL A 139 23.64 6.16 -27.68
CA VAL A 139 24.40 5.43 -26.64
C VAL A 139 23.65 5.42 -25.31
N GLU A 140 23.11 6.55 -24.86
CA GLU A 140 22.34 6.63 -23.62
C GLU A 140 21.09 5.74 -23.65
N SER A 141 20.31 5.82 -24.73
CA SER A 141 19.09 4.99 -24.87
C SER A 141 19.39 3.49 -24.84
N VAL A 142 20.51 3.05 -25.42
CA VAL A 142 20.90 1.64 -25.41
C VAL A 142 21.48 1.22 -24.06
N ILE A 143 22.23 2.08 -23.37
CA ILE A 143 22.71 1.82 -22.01
C ILE A 143 21.54 1.60 -21.07
N ASP A 144 20.53 2.48 -21.11
CA ASP A 144 19.36 2.37 -20.24
C ASP A 144 18.56 1.10 -20.51
N ARG A 145 18.51 0.65 -21.77
CA ARG A 145 17.85 -0.60 -22.17
C ARG A 145 18.66 -1.85 -21.80
N LEU A 146 19.98 -1.84 -22.02
CA LEU A 146 20.87 -2.99 -21.84
C LEU A 146 21.17 -3.27 -20.36
N TYR A 147 21.25 -2.23 -19.54
CA TYR A 147 21.59 -2.30 -18.10
C TYR A 147 20.39 -2.05 -17.17
N SER A 148 19.16 -2.08 -17.69
CA SER A 148 17.93 -2.23 -16.89
C SER A 148 17.29 -3.63 -16.92
N PRO A 149 17.96 -4.73 -16.54
CA PRO A 149 17.34 -6.07 -16.59
C PRO A 149 16.18 -6.29 -15.61
N GLN A 150 15.88 -5.34 -14.72
CA GLN A 150 14.81 -5.47 -13.72
C GLN A 150 13.54 -4.71 -14.08
N LEU A 151 13.52 -4.00 -15.21
CA LEU A 151 12.30 -3.44 -15.78
C LEU A 151 11.50 -4.52 -16.53
N ASP A 152 12.15 -5.56 -17.05
CA ASP A 152 11.45 -6.68 -17.71
C ASP A 152 10.67 -7.56 -16.71
N ILE A 153 11.15 -7.70 -15.46
CA ILE A 153 10.37 -8.37 -14.38
C ILE A 153 9.07 -7.62 -14.08
N LEU A 154 9.08 -6.29 -14.22
CA LEU A 154 7.89 -5.48 -14.08
C LEU A 154 7.03 -5.53 -15.34
N LYS A 155 7.61 -5.69 -16.54
CA LYS A 155 6.84 -5.87 -17.78
C LYS A 155 5.99 -7.13 -17.75
N ASP A 156 6.50 -8.26 -17.27
CA ASP A 156 5.68 -9.48 -17.13
C ASP A 156 4.49 -9.25 -16.17
N VAL A 157 4.69 -8.50 -15.08
CA VAL A 157 3.62 -8.09 -14.15
C VAL A 157 2.64 -7.09 -14.78
N PHE A 158 3.13 -6.24 -15.70
CA PHE A 158 2.35 -5.23 -16.41
C PHE A 158 1.64 -5.77 -17.67
N GLU A 159 2.11 -6.86 -18.28
CA GLU A 159 1.50 -7.51 -19.44
C GLU A 159 0.37 -8.49 -19.04
N GLU A 160 0.43 -9.09 -17.84
CA GLU A 160 -0.66 -9.92 -17.31
C GLU A 160 -1.80 -9.13 -16.67
N ALA A 161 -1.58 -7.85 -16.33
CA ALA A 161 -2.59 -6.98 -15.75
C ALA A 161 -3.08 -5.97 -16.79
N GLU A 162 -4.38 -6.00 -17.15
CA GLU A 162 -5.04 -4.84 -17.75
C GLU A 162 -4.81 -3.66 -16.81
N MET A 163 -3.88 -2.76 -17.13
CA MET A 163 -3.57 -1.61 -16.28
C MET A 163 -4.79 -0.68 -16.27
N GLU A 164 -5.53 -0.74 -15.16
CA GLU A 164 -6.67 0.14 -14.91
C GLU A 164 -6.15 1.55 -14.61
N SER A 165 -6.73 2.57 -15.24
CA SER A 165 -6.33 3.96 -15.01
C SER A 165 -6.66 4.38 -13.57
N VAL A 166 -5.63 4.89 -12.88
CA VAL A 166 -5.74 5.49 -11.55
C VAL A 166 -5.50 6.99 -11.69
N GLU A 167 -6.52 7.80 -11.44
CA GLU A 167 -6.39 9.25 -11.45
C GLU A 167 -6.20 9.75 -10.00
N VAL A 168 -5.20 10.59 -9.77
CA VAL A 168 -5.01 11.24 -8.46
C VAL A 168 -5.75 12.57 -8.46
N LEU A 169 -6.61 12.81 -7.48
CA LEU A 169 -7.35 14.05 -7.32
C LEU A 169 -6.59 14.95 -6.34
N SER A 170 -5.87 15.95 -6.84
CA SER A 170 -5.23 16.99 -6.02
C SER A 170 -6.09 18.27 -6.02
N GLU A 171 -6.09 19.00 -4.90
CA GLU A 171 -6.74 20.33 -4.80
C GLU A 171 -5.81 21.46 -5.29
N GLU A 172 -4.53 21.19 -5.58
CA GLU A 172 -3.52 22.21 -5.94
C GLU A 172 -2.55 21.83 -7.08
N GLU A 173 -2.83 20.82 -7.92
CA GLU A 173 -2.07 20.66 -9.17
C GLU A 173 -2.98 20.83 -10.39
N GLN A 174 -2.53 21.70 -11.29
CA GLN A 174 -3.10 21.99 -12.59
C GLN A 174 -3.45 20.71 -13.35
N GLU A 175 -4.58 20.73 -14.06
CA GLU A 175 -5.08 19.70 -14.97
C GLU A 175 -3.96 18.91 -15.67
N LEU A 176 -3.67 17.71 -15.15
CA LEU A 176 -3.16 16.60 -15.94
C LEU A 176 -4.34 15.68 -16.17
N THR A 177 -5.02 15.89 -17.29
CA THR A 177 -6.02 14.95 -17.83
C THR A 177 -5.38 13.58 -17.96
N PHE A 178 -5.82 12.63 -17.14
CA PHE A 178 -5.49 11.21 -17.26
C PHE A 178 -6.28 10.61 -18.43
N GLY A 179 -5.74 10.78 -19.63
CA GLY A 179 -6.26 10.17 -20.85
C GLY A 179 -5.13 9.97 -21.84
N GLU A 180 -4.88 8.68 -22.16
CA GLU A 180 -4.18 8.17 -23.35
C GLU A 180 -2.63 8.12 -23.41
N ASP A 181 -1.84 8.71 -22.51
CA ASP A 181 -0.36 8.67 -22.57
C ASP A 181 0.34 7.80 -21.50
N LEU A 182 -0.12 6.56 -21.29
CA LEU A 182 0.53 5.57 -20.39
C LEU A 182 1.96 5.15 -20.81
N ALA A 183 2.39 5.49 -22.02
CA ALA A 183 3.68 5.08 -22.57
C ALA A 183 4.88 5.92 -22.05
N HIS A 184 4.63 7.12 -21.52
CA HIS A 184 5.67 8.09 -21.14
C HIS A 184 5.85 8.29 -19.63
N GLU A 185 5.08 7.62 -18.77
CA GLU A 185 5.23 7.74 -17.32
C GLU A 185 6.49 7.05 -16.78
N ALA A 186 7.17 7.72 -15.83
CA ALA A 186 8.32 7.18 -15.13
C ALA A 186 7.95 5.82 -14.47
N PRO A 187 8.78 4.77 -14.57
CA PRO A 187 8.43 3.42 -14.12
C PRO A 187 7.96 3.29 -12.66
N VAL A 188 8.43 4.17 -11.78
CA VAL A 188 8.04 4.21 -10.36
C VAL A 188 6.59 4.67 -10.17
N ILE A 189 6.12 5.59 -11.02
CA ILE A 189 4.73 6.09 -10.98
C ILE A 189 3.78 4.94 -11.32
N ARG A 190 4.05 4.24 -12.43
CA ARG A 190 3.27 3.07 -12.86
C ARG A 190 3.24 1.97 -11.81
N LEU A 191 4.38 1.69 -11.16
CA LEU A 191 4.45 0.71 -10.09
C LEU A 191 3.56 1.09 -8.89
N VAL A 192 3.61 2.33 -8.42
CA VAL A 192 2.78 2.78 -7.29
C VAL A 192 1.30 2.77 -7.66
N ASN A 193 0.94 3.25 -8.84
CA ASN A 193 -0.44 3.23 -9.35
C ASN A 193 -0.97 1.79 -9.44
N TYR A 194 -0.16 0.86 -9.98
CA TYR A 194 -0.49 -0.56 -10.03
C TYR A 194 -0.71 -1.16 -8.64
N ILE A 195 0.17 -0.88 -7.68
CA ILE A 195 0.01 -1.38 -6.30
C ILE A 195 -1.32 -0.91 -5.69
N ILE A 196 -1.71 0.36 -5.92
CA ILE A 196 -2.97 0.91 -5.42
C ILE A 196 -4.18 0.27 -6.14
N ALA A 197 -4.12 0.14 -7.47
CA ALA A 197 -5.19 -0.48 -8.26
C ALA A 197 -5.38 -1.97 -7.90
N ASP A 198 -4.30 -2.73 -7.78
CA ASP A 198 -4.32 -4.15 -7.40
C ASP A 198 -4.86 -4.34 -5.97
N ALA A 199 -4.51 -3.44 -5.04
CA ALA A 199 -5.08 -3.48 -3.70
C ALA A 199 -6.60 -3.27 -3.71
N LEU A 200 -7.11 -2.34 -4.52
CA LEU A 200 -8.54 -2.08 -4.65
C LEU A 200 -9.27 -3.22 -5.35
N SER A 201 -8.74 -3.75 -6.45
CA SER A 201 -9.33 -4.89 -7.16
C SER A 201 -9.44 -6.11 -6.24
N LYS A 202 -8.45 -6.33 -5.37
CA LYS A 202 -8.43 -7.38 -4.34
C LYS A 202 -9.21 -7.04 -3.07
N ARG A 203 -9.78 -5.83 -2.97
CA ARG A 203 -10.53 -5.32 -1.79
C ARG A 203 -9.71 -5.37 -0.50
N ALA A 204 -8.46 -4.95 -0.58
CA ALA A 204 -7.58 -4.79 0.57
C ALA A 204 -8.02 -3.58 1.43
N SER A 205 -7.91 -3.71 2.75
CA SER A 205 -8.11 -2.59 3.68
C SER A 205 -6.85 -1.75 3.87
N ASP A 206 -5.67 -2.36 3.77
CA ASP A 206 -4.40 -1.69 3.98
C ASP A 206 -3.34 -2.24 3.00
N ILE A 207 -2.51 -1.34 2.48
CA ILE A 207 -1.28 -1.65 1.74
C ILE A 207 -0.10 -1.40 2.69
N HIS A 208 0.79 -2.38 2.82
CA HIS A 208 2.00 -2.29 3.62
C HIS A 208 3.23 -2.41 2.72
N MET A 209 4.08 -1.38 2.69
CA MET A 209 5.37 -1.40 2.02
C MET A 209 6.48 -1.38 3.07
N GLU A 210 7.24 -2.47 3.18
CA GLU A 210 8.11 -2.73 4.32
C GLU A 210 9.56 -2.98 3.88
N PRO A 211 10.50 -2.11 4.27
CA PRO A 211 11.92 -2.31 3.95
C PRO A 211 12.60 -3.24 4.96
N TYR A 212 13.45 -4.11 4.43
CA TYR A 212 14.35 -4.99 5.17
C TYR A 212 15.75 -4.90 4.56
N GLU A 213 16.74 -5.49 5.24
CA GLU A 213 18.15 -5.47 4.80
C GLU A 213 18.32 -5.90 3.34
N LYS A 214 17.61 -6.95 2.91
CA LYS A 214 17.78 -7.60 1.60
C LYS A 214 16.52 -7.68 0.75
N ARG A 215 15.42 -7.05 1.18
CA ARG A 215 14.16 -7.02 0.43
C ARG A 215 13.33 -5.80 0.75
N PHE A 216 12.51 -5.36 -0.20
CA PHE A 216 11.47 -4.37 0.04
C PHE A 216 10.14 -5.00 -0.39
N ARG A 217 9.35 -5.45 0.59
CA ARG A 217 8.15 -6.24 0.32
C ARG A 217 6.89 -5.39 0.36
N VAL A 218 5.91 -5.76 -0.46
CA VAL A 218 4.56 -5.20 -0.45
C VAL A 218 3.57 -6.28 -0.01
N ARG A 219 2.76 -5.97 1.00
CA ARG A 219 1.72 -6.86 1.52
C ARG A 219 0.39 -6.14 1.56
N PHE A 220 -0.69 -6.87 1.28
CA PHE A 220 -2.05 -6.36 1.44
C PHE A 220 -2.71 -7.00 2.63
N ARG A 221 -3.49 -6.20 3.38
CA ARG A 221 -4.45 -6.74 4.34
C ARG A 221 -5.77 -6.96 3.63
N ILE A 222 -6.13 -8.21 3.38
CA ILE A 222 -7.40 -8.58 2.75
C ILE A 222 -8.21 -9.35 3.78
N ASP A 223 -9.44 -8.89 4.02
CA ASP A 223 -10.34 -9.46 5.02
C ASP A 223 -9.68 -9.66 6.41
N GLY A 224 -8.82 -8.71 6.80
CA GLY A 224 -8.13 -8.70 8.09
C GLY A 224 -6.80 -9.46 8.14
N VAL A 225 -6.48 -10.27 7.12
CA VAL A 225 -5.25 -11.10 7.07
C VAL A 225 -4.23 -10.49 6.10
N LEU A 226 -2.95 -10.55 6.47
CA LEU A 226 -1.86 -10.05 5.63
C LEU A 226 -1.40 -11.11 4.63
N TYR A 227 -1.26 -10.70 3.38
CA TYR A 227 -0.79 -11.53 2.28
C TYR A 227 0.39 -10.85 1.58
N ASP A 228 1.50 -11.57 1.43
CA ASP A 228 2.62 -11.14 0.58
C ASP A 228 2.15 -11.06 -0.88
N GLN A 229 2.36 -9.92 -1.53
CA GLN A 229 1.92 -9.68 -2.91
C GLN A 229 3.09 -9.67 -3.89
N MET A 230 4.11 -8.88 -3.59
CA MET A 230 5.27 -8.72 -4.45
C MET A 230 6.47 -8.21 -3.65
N ASP A 231 7.67 -8.45 -4.18
CA ASP A 231 8.89 -7.78 -3.74
C ASP A 231 9.27 -6.73 -4.79
N VAL A 232 9.51 -5.51 -4.31
CA VAL A 232 10.01 -4.41 -5.13
C VAL A 232 11.55 -4.43 -5.07
N PRO A 233 12.26 -4.25 -6.20
CA PRO A 233 13.72 -4.16 -6.20
C PRO A 233 14.22 -3.12 -5.19
N LEU A 234 15.16 -3.50 -4.33
CA LEU A 234 15.71 -2.64 -3.27
C LEU A 234 16.18 -1.26 -3.76
N ARG A 235 16.71 -1.19 -4.99
CA ARG A 235 17.15 0.06 -5.62
C ARG A 235 16.01 1.08 -5.83
N LEU A 236 14.76 0.60 -5.94
CA LEU A 236 13.57 1.43 -6.13
C LEU A 236 12.90 1.84 -4.82
N LYS A 237 13.31 1.28 -3.68
CA LYS A 237 12.70 1.52 -2.36
C LYS A 237 12.52 3.02 -2.08
N GLU A 238 13.59 3.79 -2.19
CA GLU A 238 13.58 5.23 -1.89
C GLU A 238 12.68 6.01 -2.87
N ALA A 239 12.65 5.61 -4.14
CA ALA A 239 11.83 6.26 -5.16
C ALA A 239 10.32 5.97 -4.96
N VAL A 240 9.98 4.74 -4.56
CA VAL A 240 8.59 4.35 -4.23
C VAL A 240 8.09 5.13 -3.01
N VAL A 241 8.88 5.19 -1.94
CA VAL A 241 8.52 5.98 -0.74
C VAL A 241 8.35 7.46 -1.11
N ALA A 242 9.29 8.04 -1.87
CA ALA A 242 9.21 9.43 -2.31
C ALA A 242 7.94 9.70 -3.15
N ARG A 243 7.57 8.78 -4.06
CA ARG A 243 6.34 8.90 -4.84
C ARG A 243 5.09 8.93 -3.96
N VAL A 244 5.01 8.04 -2.96
CA VAL A 244 3.87 8.04 -2.03
C VAL A 244 3.84 9.33 -1.20
N LYS A 245 4.99 9.84 -0.76
CA LYS A 245 5.09 11.13 -0.05
C LYS A 245 4.60 12.30 -0.89
N ILE A 246 5.00 12.37 -2.16
CA ILE A 246 4.52 13.39 -3.10
C ILE A 246 2.99 13.34 -3.21
N MET A 247 2.43 12.14 -3.47
CA MET A 247 0.98 11.98 -3.62
C MET A 247 0.19 12.37 -2.36
N SER A 248 0.82 12.31 -1.18
CA SER A 248 0.22 12.61 0.11
C SER A 248 0.61 13.96 0.70
N SER A 249 1.28 14.82 -0.08
CA SER A 249 1.79 16.15 0.34
C SER A 249 2.70 16.09 1.58
N LEU A 250 3.52 15.04 1.69
CA LEU A 250 4.48 14.85 2.78
C LEU A 250 5.87 15.37 2.41
N ASP A 251 6.69 15.69 3.42
CA ASP A 251 8.07 16.13 3.23
C ASP A 251 8.97 14.94 2.84
N ILE A 252 9.49 14.98 1.61
CA ILE A 252 10.36 13.97 1.01
C ILE A 252 11.77 13.99 1.63
N MET A 253 12.21 15.16 2.10
CA MET A 253 13.53 15.38 2.68
C MET A 253 13.57 14.92 4.13
N GLU A 254 12.47 15.05 4.87
CA GLU A 254 12.37 14.51 6.22
C GLU A 254 12.07 13.01 6.20
N ARG A 255 12.90 12.22 6.89
CA ARG A 255 12.84 10.75 6.90
C ARG A 255 13.09 10.14 8.27
N ARG A 256 13.21 10.98 9.31
CA ARG A 256 13.65 10.61 10.66
C ARG A 256 12.49 10.63 11.65
N ILE A 257 11.35 11.18 11.27
CA ILE A 257 10.14 11.25 12.08
C ILE A 257 8.96 10.64 11.31
N PRO A 258 7.94 10.10 12.01
CA PRO A 258 6.70 9.72 11.38
C PRO A 258 6.02 10.88 10.66
N GLN A 259 5.33 10.59 9.56
CA GLN A 259 4.51 11.57 8.84
C GLN A 259 3.21 10.93 8.37
N ASP A 260 2.11 11.67 8.45
CA ASP A 260 0.77 11.23 8.09
C ASP A 260 0.14 12.19 7.06
N GLY A 261 -0.47 11.62 6.03
CA GLY A 261 -1.05 12.37 4.92
C GLY A 261 -2.28 11.68 4.34
N ARG A 262 -2.86 12.27 3.29
CA ARG A 262 -4.01 11.70 2.59
C ARG A 262 -3.82 11.77 1.08
N ILE A 263 -4.34 10.78 0.38
CA ILE A 263 -4.38 10.74 -1.09
C ILE A 263 -5.82 10.50 -1.50
N LYS A 264 -6.39 11.40 -2.30
CA LYS A 264 -7.67 11.14 -2.97
C LYS A 264 -7.36 10.56 -4.35
N VAL A 265 -7.90 9.39 -4.65
CA VAL A 265 -7.78 8.77 -5.98
C VAL A 265 -9.16 8.46 -6.55
N ARG A 266 -9.26 8.46 -7.87
CA ARG A 266 -10.43 8.03 -8.61
C ARG A 266 -10.05 6.83 -9.48
N ILE A 267 -10.75 5.72 -9.27
CA ILE A 267 -10.53 4.47 -10.03
C ILE A 267 -11.90 3.95 -10.47
N LYS A 268 -12.07 3.73 -11.78
CA LYS A 268 -13.36 3.31 -12.37
C LYS A 268 -14.55 4.19 -11.95
N GLY A 269 -14.34 5.50 -11.86
CA GLY A 269 -15.36 6.46 -11.43
C GLY A 269 -15.72 6.42 -9.94
N LYS A 270 -15.07 5.58 -9.13
CA LYS A 270 -15.21 5.56 -7.67
C LYS A 270 -14.10 6.38 -7.03
N GLU A 271 -14.48 7.30 -6.15
CA GLU A 271 -13.53 8.04 -5.33
C GLU A 271 -13.16 7.22 -4.09
N VAL A 272 -11.86 7.10 -3.85
CA VAL A 272 -11.27 6.41 -2.70
C VAL A 272 -10.34 7.40 -2.00
N ASP A 273 -10.51 7.52 -0.68
CA ASP A 273 -9.60 8.28 0.18
C ASP A 273 -8.59 7.30 0.80
N LEU A 274 -7.30 7.57 0.66
CA LEU A 274 -6.24 6.76 1.27
C LEU A 274 -5.58 7.57 2.37
N ARG A 275 -5.59 7.05 3.60
CA ARG A 275 -4.77 7.61 4.69
C ARG A 275 -3.39 6.99 4.63
N VAL A 276 -2.37 7.82 4.52
CA VAL A 276 -0.97 7.41 4.39
C VAL A 276 -0.25 7.68 5.70
N SER A 277 0.53 6.72 6.16
CA SER A 277 1.44 6.89 7.28
C SER A 277 2.83 6.36 6.89
N THR A 278 3.86 7.14 7.18
CA THR A 278 5.25 6.78 6.98
C THR A 278 5.97 6.78 8.32
N VAL A 279 6.79 5.76 8.57
CA VAL A 279 7.56 5.63 9.83
C VAL A 279 8.98 5.20 9.52
N PRO A 280 10.01 5.85 10.10
CA PRO A 280 11.39 5.41 9.98
C PRO A 280 11.60 4.04 10.62
N THR A 281 12.30 3.15 9.92
CA THR A 281 12.74 1.85 10.43
C THR A 281 14.24 1.67 10.17
N VAL A 282 14.84 0.59 10.69
CA VAL A 282 16.27 0.29 10.56
C VAL A 282 16.77 0.31 9.11
N PHE A 283 15.93 -0.12 8.15
CA PHE A 283 16.32 -0.27 6.74
C PHE A 283 15.67 0.75 5.80
N GLY A 284 15.09 1.82 6.33
CA GLY A 284 14.38 2.86 5.58
C GLY A 284 12.97 3.09 6.10
N GLU A 285 12.15 3.82 5.36
CA GLU A 285 10.78 4.15 5.80
C GLU A 285 9.81 3.03 5.46
N LYS A 286 9.02 2.62 6.45
CA LYS A 286 7.84 1.78 6.25
C LYS A 286 6.67 2.68 5.87
N VAL A 287 5.93 2.31 4.84
CA VAL A 287 4.72 3.01 4.40
C VAL A 287 3.52 2.12 4.61
N VAL A 288 2.45 2.70 5.16
CA VAL A 288 1.13 2.06 5.25
C VAL A 288 0.11 3.00 4.62
N MET A 289 -0.70 2.47 3.71
CA MET A 289 -1.84 3.19 3.13
C MET A 289 -3.11 2.45 3.50
N ARG A 290 -4.03 3.10 4.22
CA ARG A 290 -5.35 2.56 4.54
C ARG A 290 -6.37 3.06 3.52
N LEU A 291 -7.07 2.12 2.88
CA LEU A 291 -8.05 2.40 1.84
C LEU A 291 -9.42 2.61 2.49
N LEU A 292 -10.01 3.79 2.27
CA LEU A 292 -11.35 4.14 2.76
C LEU A 292 -12.30 4.26 1.56
N GLU A 293 -13.07 3.19 1.33
CA GLU A 293 -14.14 3.21 0.33
C GLU A 293 -15.39 3.89 0.90
N ARG A 294 -15.82 5.01 0.31
CA ARG A 294 -17.03 5.74 0.75
C ARG A 294 -18.34 4.97 0.52
N SER A 295 -18.36 3.99 -0.38
CA SER A 295 -19.60 3.36 -0.89
C SER A 295 -20.03 2.05 -0.19
N GLY A 296 -19.34 1.62 0.86
CA GLY A 296 -19.43 0.25 1.40
C GLY A 296 -20.31 0.03 2.64
N LEU A 297 -20.99 1.05 3.16
CA LEU A 297 -21.76 0.90 4.40
C LEU A 297 -23.02 0.06 4.18
N VAL A 298 -23.09 -1.05 4.91
CA VAL A 298 -24.27 -1.90 4.98
C VAL A 298 -25.23 -1.27 5.99
N PHE A 299 -26.29 -0.65 5.47
CA PHE A 299 -27.31 0.01 6.30
C PHE A 299 -28.23 -0.98 7.03
N ASP A 300 -28.25 -2.23 6.57
CA ASP A 300 -29.16 -3.26 7.08
C ASP A 300 -28.49 -4.13 8.16
N LEU A 301 -28.94 -3.98 9.41
CA LEU A 301 -28.46 -4.76 10.55
C LEU A 301 -28.59 -6.28 10.34
N THR A 302 -29.56 -6.74 9.53
CA THR A 302 -29.77 -8.18 9.25
C THR A 302 -28.59 -8.79 8.46
N GLN A 303 -27.84 -7.96 7.73
CA GLN A 303 -26.72 -8.41 6.91
C GLN A 303 -25.38 -8.42 7.68
N LEU A 304 -25.34 -7.84 8.89
CA LEU A 304 -24.12 -7.75 9.68
C LEU A 304 -23.74 -9.07 10.36
N GLY A 305 -24.66 -10.02 10.45
CA GLY A 305 -24.42 -11.35 11.01
C GLY A 305 -24.98 -11.59 12.41
N PHE A 306 -25.91 -10.75 12.89
CA PHE A 306 -26.72 -11.10 14.04
C PHE A 306 -27.54 -12.37 13.75
N GLU A 307 -27.74 -13.19 14.78
CA GLU A 307 -28.82 -14.18 14.76
C GLU A 307 -30.15 -13.49 15.04
N GLU A 308 -31.27 -14.09 14.64
CA GLU A 308 -32.59 -13.46 14.70
C GLU A 308 -32.96 -12.98 16.12
N GLU A 309 -32.75 -13.85 17.12
CA GLU A 309 -33.01 -13.53 18.53
C GLU A 309 -32.07 -12.42 19.04
N GLN A 310 -30.79 -12.48 18.67
CA GLN A 310 -29.79 -11.48 19.05
C GLN A 310 -30.13 -10.11 18.45
N LEU A 311 -30.55 -10.08 17.19
CA LEU A 311 -30.92 -8.85 16.50
C LEU A 311 -32.13 -8.21 17.15
N LYS A 312 -33.16 -9.00 17.47
CA LYS A 312 -34.37 -8.52 18.12
C LYS A 312 -34.03 -7.84 19.45
N VAL A 313 -33.26 -8.52 20.29
CA VAL A 313 -32.86 -8.02 21.60
C VAL A 313 -31.97 -6.77 21.48
N PHE A 314 -31.05 -6.74 20.51
CA PHE A 314 -30.23 -5.56 20.21
C PHE A 314 -31.09 -4.36 19.81
N VAL A 315 -32.00 -4.53 18.86
CA VAL A 315 -32.90 -3.47 18.39
C VAL A 315 -33.76 -2.91 19.54
N GLU A 316 -34.35 -3.79 20.35
CA GLU A 316 -35.13 -3.39 21.53
C GLU A 316 -34.29 -2.54 22.51
N ALA A 317 -33.01 -2.84 22.69
CA ALA A 317 -32.11 -2.06 23.54
C ALA A 317 -31.74 -0.71 22.93
N THR A 318 -31.63 -0.62 21.60
CA THR A 318 -31.33 0.63 20.88
C THR A 318 -32.52 1.58 20.76
N GLU A 319 -33.74 1.10 20.98
CA GLU A 319 -34.97 1.90 20.91
C GLU A 319 -35.45 2.35 22.30
N LYS A 320 -34.67 2.08 23.36
CA LYS A 320 -34.94 2.58 24.71
C LYS A 320 -34.78 4.11 24.78
N PRO A 321 -35.59 4.80 25.59
CA PRO A 321 -35.52 6.26 25.70
C PRO A 321 -34.20 6.75 26.30
N TYR A 322 -33.57 5.97 27.17
CA TYR A 322 -32.30 6.31 27.80
C TYR A 322 -31.53 5.07 28.23
N GLY A 323 -30.29 5.29 28.66
CA GLY A 323 -29.35 4.27 29.10
C GLY A 323 -28.22 4.09 28.10
N MET A 324 -27.41 3.06 28.28
CA MET A 324 -26.16 2.91 27.54
C MET A 324 -26.04 1.55 26.87
N VAL A 325 -25.69 1.55 25.58
CA VAL A 325 -25.39 0.37 24.78
C VAL A 325 -23.91 0.38 24.41
N LEU A 326 -23.18 -0.65 24.83
CA LEU A 326 -21.75 -0.75 24.61
C LEU A 326 -21.42 -1.83 23.60
N ILE A 327 -20.65 -1.50 22.58
CA ILE A 327 -20.07 -2.49 21.67
C ILE A 327 -18.59 -2.65 21.98
N THR A 328 -18.15 -3.89 22.21
CA THR A 328 -16.79 -4.19 22.60
C THR A 328 -16.09 -5.14 21.63
N GLY A 329 -14.76 -5.06 21.59
CA GLY A 329 -13.90 -5.93 20.82
C GLY A 329 -12.59 -5.24 20.41
N PRO A 330 -11.64 -6.01 19.86
CA PRO A 330 -10.35 -5.48 19.43
C PRO A 330 -10.52 -4.52 18.24
N THR A 331 -9.43 -3.86 17.86
CA THR A 331 -9.37 -3.05 16.63
C THR A 331 -9.72 -3.90 15.42
N GLY A 332 -10.56 -3.34 14.52
CA GLY A 332 -10.98 -4.05 13.31
C GLY A 332 -12.04 -5.13 13.51
N SER A 333 -12.70 -5.19 14.68
CA SER A 333 -13.84 -6.10 14.91
C SER A 333 -15.17 -5.62 14.31
N GLY A 334 -15.21 -4.43 13.71
CA GLY A 334 -16.41 -3.88 13.05
C GLY A 334 -17.36 -3.09 13.96
N LYS A 335 -16.92 -2.66 15.15
CA LYS A 335 -17.75 -1.92 16.13
C LYS A 335 -18.40 -0.67 15.52
N THR A 336 -17.59 0.18 14.86
CA THR A 336 -18.07 1.41 14.21
C THR A 336 -19.13 1.11 13.16
N THR A 337 -18.96 0.03 12.37
CA THR A 337 -19.96 -0.39 11.38
C THR A 337 -21.29 -0.71 12.05
N THR A 338 -21.29 -1.52 13.12
CA THR A 338 -22.51 -1.88 13.84
C THR A 338 -23.18 -0.65 14.47
N LEU A 339 -22.40 0.23 15.08
CA LEU A 339 -22.90 1.47 15.68
C LEU A 339 -23.52 2.40 14.64
N TYR A 340 -22.84 2.62 13.51
CA TYR A 340 -23.36 3.45 12.44
C TYR A 340 -24.65 2.86 11.86
N SER A 341 -24.73 1.55 11.62
CA SER A 341 -25.97 0.91 11.16
C SER A 341 -27.12 1.09 12.16
N ALA A 342 -26.84 1.06 13.47
CA ALA A 342 -27.84 1.35 14.50
C ALA A 342 -28.29 2.83 14.49
N LEU A 343 -27.33 3.78 14.42
CA LEU A 343 -27.64 5.21 14.39
C LEU A 343 -28.44 5.60 13.14
N ILE A 344 -28.12 5.04 11.98
CA ILE A 344 -28.83 5.33 10.73
C ILE A 344 -30.27 4.82 10.80
N ARG A 345 -30.52 3.69 11.47
CA ARG A 345 -31.88 3.19 11.72
C ARG A 345 -32.69 4.15 12.60
N LEU A 346 -32.03 4.79 13.58
CA LEU A 346 -32.65 5.73 14.52
C LEU A 346 -32.73 7.17 13.97
N ASN A 347 -32.05 7.45 12.86
CA ASN A 347 -31.95 8.77 12.26
C ASN A 347 -33.30 9.20 11.69
N SER A 348 -33.98 10.09 12.42
CA SER A 348 -35.23 10.68 12.00
C SER A 348 -35.24 12.18 12.35
N PRO A 349 -36.03 13.02 11.65
CA PRO A 349 -36.10 14.45 11.93
C PRO A 349 -36.56 14.81 13.35
N GLU A 350 -37.15 13.86 14.08
CA GLU A 350 -37.65 14.05 15.45
C GLU A 350 -36.60 13.76 16.53
N VAL A 351 -35.43 13.24 16.15
CA VAL A 351 -34.40 12.77 17.08
C VAL A 351 -33.09 13.51 16.82
N ASN A 352 -32.58 14.21 17.83
CA ASN A 352 -31.29 14.88 17.76
C ASN A 352 -30.15 13.90 18.10
N ILE A 353 -29.37 13.51 17.09
CA ILE A 353 -28.24 12.60 17.22
C ILE A 353 -26.93 13.38 17.16
N MET A 354 -26.09 13.24 18.20
CA MET A 354 -24.76 13.83 18.26
C MET A 354 -23.67 12.77 18.46
N THR A 355 -22.56 12.88 17.72
CA THR A 355 -21.43 11.95 17.86
C THR A 355 -20.12 12.68 18.13
N VAL A 356 -19.24 12.08 18.94
CA VAL A 356 -17.85 12.52 19.09
C VAL A 356 -16.91 11.37 18.73
N GLU A 357 -16.00 11.59 17.79
CA GLU A 357 -15.24 10.51 17.13
C GLU A 357 -13.78 10.91 16.81
N ASP A 358 -12.90 9.92 16.72
CA ASP A 358 -11.45 10.11 16.50
C ASP A 358 -10.89 9.09 15.47
N PRO A 359 -10.90 9.39 14.16
CA PRO A 359 -11.63 10.48 13.49
C PRO A 359 -13.06 10.05 13.08
N VAL A 360 -13.82 10.97 12.47
CA VAL A 360 -15.09 10.63 11.81
C VAL A 360 -14.78 9.84 10.53
N GLU A 361 -15.30 8.61 10.44
CA GLU A 361 -15.00 7.71 9.30
C GLU A 361 -15.91 7.98 8.09
N TYR A 362 -17.19 8.28 8.35
CA TYR A 362 -18.20 8.58 7.33
C TYR A 362 -19.10 9.71 7.82
N ASN A 363 -19.56 10.57 6.90
CA ASN A 363 -20.47 11.67 7.19
C ASN A 363 -21.90 11.27 6.82
N PHE A 364 -22.84 11.39 7.76
CA PHE A 364 -24.26 11.09 7.56
C PHE A 364 -25.12 12.33 7.70
N GLU A 365 -25.96 12.58 6.71
CA GLU A 365 -27.00 13.60 6.81
C GLU A 365 -27.97 13.25 7.95
N GLY A 366 -28.35 14.25 8.75
CA GLY A 366 -29.20 14.10 9.93
C GLY A 366 -28.45 13.76 11.23
N ILE A 367 -27.15 13.48 11.18
CA ILE A 367 -26.34 13.19 12.37
C ILE A 367 -25.26 14.27 12.54
N ASN A 368 -25.21 14.90 13.72
CA ASN A 368 -24.22 15.93 14.02
C ASN A 368 -22.92 15.31 14.54
N GLN A 369 -21.92 15.15 13.67
CA GLN A 369 -20.68 14.45 13.98
C GLN A 369 -19.52 15.41 14.30
N VAL A 370 -18.95 15.29 15.50
CA VAL A 370 -17.81 16.07 15.97
C VAL A 370 -16.55 15.23 15.93
N GLN A 371 -15.54 15.69 15.20
CA GLN A 371 -14.22 15.08 15.22
C GLN A 371 -13.35 15.67 16.34
N ILE A 372 -12.66 14.80 17.09
CA ILE A 372 -11.66 15.19 18.08
C ILE A 372 -10.55 16.03 17.45
N LYS A 373 -10.13 17.07 18.18
CA LYS A 373 -9.01 17.96 17.83
C LYS A 373 -8.24 18.28 19.11
N GLU A 374 -7.30 17.39 19.46
CA GLU A 374 -6.52 17.49 20.70
C GLU A 374 -5.66 18.76 20.76
N ASP A 375 -5.19 19.25 19.60
CA ASP A 375 -4.36 20.44 19.44
C ASP A 375 -5.02 21.72 19.95
N ILE A 376 -6.36 21.78 19.90
CA ILE A 376 -7.16 22.90 20.42
C ILE A 376 -7.96 22.51 21.69
N GLY A 377 -7.68 21.35 22.27
CA GLY A 377 -8.33 20.86 23.49
C GLY A 377 -9.75 20.31 23.31
N LEU A 378 -10.19 20.03 22.07
CA LEU A 378 -11.48 19.38 21.80
C LEU A 378 -11.32 17.85 21.97
N THR A 379 -11.37 17.39 23.22
CA THR A 379 -11.30 15.98 23.65
C THR A 379 -12.67 15.32 23.80
N PHE A 380 -12.72 13.98 23.94
CA PHE A 380 -13.96 13.22 24.19
C PHE A 380 -14.78 13.78 25.35
N ALA A 381 -14.14 13.96 26.52
CA ALA A 381 -14.79 14.51 27.70
C ALA A 381 -15.33 15.94 27.47
N SER A 382 -14.56 16.81 26.79
CA SER A 382 -14.96 18.19 26.52
C SER A 382 -16.17 18.28 25.58
N ALA A 383 -16.17 17.50 24.49
CA ALA A 383 -17.26 17.43 23.53
C ALA A 383 -18.53 16.83 24.16
N LEU A 384 -18.40 15.74 24.92
CA LEU A 384 -19.52 15.11 25.61
C LEU A 384 -20.17 16.05 26.63
N ARG A 385 -19.38 16.86 27.36
CA ARG A 385 -19.92 17.94 28.21
C ARG A 385 -20.66 19.01 27.43
N ALA A 386 -20.23 19.29 26.20
CA ALA A 386 -20.90 20.26 25.34
C ALA A 386 -22.24 19.71 24.84
N PHE A 387 -22.30 18.42 24.48
CA PHE A 387 -23.53 17.76 24.01
C PHE A 387 -24.66 17.86 25.03
N LEU A 388 -24.39 17.75 26.33
CA LEU A 388 -25.41 17.92 27.37
C LEU A 388 -26.07 19.32 27.41
N ARG A 389 -25.57 20.30 26.63
CA ARG A 389 -26.18 21.62 26.44
C ARG A 389 -26.67 21.85 25.00
N GLN A 390 -26.80 20.78 24.22
CA GLN A 390 -27.24 20.81 22.82
C GLN A 390 -28.56 20.07 22.62
N ASP A 391 -29.24 19.71 23.72
CA ASP A 391 -30.53 18.99 23.70
C ASP A 391 -30.52 17.70 22.84
N PRO A 392 -29.53 16.79 23.01
CA PRO A 392 -29.48 15.54 22.26
C PRO A 392 -30.47 14.51 22.83
N ASP A 393 -31.02 13.67 21.97
CA ASP A 393 -31.72 12.46 22.39
C ASP A 393 -30.74 11.28 22.45
N ILE A 394 -29.87 11.20 21.44
CA ILE A 394 -28.90 10.12 21.25
C ILE A 394 -27.49 10.69 21.19
N ILE A 395 -26.58 10.09 21.96
CA ILE A 395 -25.18 10.45 21.98
C ILE A 395 -24.32 9.23 21.60
N LEU A 396 -23.43 9.36 20.62
CA LEU A 396 -22.36 8.40 20.37
C LEU A 396 -21.02 8.96 20.87
N VAL A 397 -20.37 8.23 21.76
CA VAL A 397 -18.97 8.45 22.14
C VAL A 397 -18.11 7.39 21.48
N GLY A 398 -17.27 7.77 20.52
CA GLY A 398 -16.49 6.85 19.70
C GLY A 398 -15.82 5.72 20.50
N GLU A 399 -15.23 6.06 21.65
CA GLU A 399 -14.74 5.09 22.62
C GLU A 399 -14.60 5.70 24.02
N ILE A 400 -14.66 4.84 25.04
CA ILE A 400 -14.38 5.21 26.44
C ILE A 400 -12.97 4.71 26.79
N ARG A 401 -12.00 5.62 26.82
CA ARG A 401 -10.59 5.31 27.17
C ARG A 401 -10.26 5.56 28.64
N ASP A 402 -10.94 6.51 29.26
CA ASP A 402 -10.63 7.03 30.60
C ASP A 402 -11.87 7.15 31.50
N MET A 403 -11.61 7.31 32.79
CA MET A 403 -12.65 7.43 33.83
C MET A 403 -13.52 8.68 33.63
N GLU A 404 -12.93 9.79 33.17
CA GLU A 404 -13.63 11.06 33.01
C GLU A 404 -14.72 10.94 31.93
N THR A 405 -14.37 10.39 30.78
CA THR A 405 -15.30 10.13 29.67
C THR A 405 -16.36 9.11 30.09
N ALA A 406 -15.97 8.05 30.81
CA ALA A 406 -16.91 7.05 31.34
C ALA A 406 -17.94 7.67 32.30
N ASP A 407 -17.49 8.48 33.26
CA ASP A 407 -18.34 9.14 34.25
C ASP A 407 -19.37 10.08 33.60
N ILE A 408 -18.95 10.88 32.62
CA ILE A 408 -19.85 11.80 31.92
C ILE A 408 -20.85 11.01 31.06
N ALA A 409 -20.41 9.96 30.36
CA ALA A 409 -21.28 9.13 29.53
C ALA A 409 -22.36 8.43 30.36
N ILE A 410 -22.00 7.93 31.54
CA ILE A 410 -22.93 7.29 32.47
C ILE A 410 -23.92 8.29 33.05
N LYS A 411 -23.46 9.49 33.41
CA LYS A 411 -24.36 10.58 33.84
C LYS A 411 -25.31 11.00 32.72
N ALA A 412 -24.85 11.08 31.48
CA ALA A 412 -25.70 11.36 30.32
C ALA A 412 -26.80 10.28 30.21
N ALA A 413 -26.42 9.00 30.28
CA ALA A 413 -27.34 7.87 30.23
C ALA A 413 -28.40 7.92 31.35
N LEU A 414 -28.01 8.29 32.58
CA LEU A 414 -28.91 8.41 33.73
C LEU A 414 -29.79 9.66 33.70
N THR A 415 -29.45 10.65 32.88
CA THR A 415 -30.19 11.93 32.75
C THR A 415 -31.14 11.95 31.55
N GLY A 416 -31.45 10.78 30.99
CA GLY A 416 -32.47 10.65 29.96
C GLY A 416 -31.95 10.55 28.53
N HIS A 417 -30.64 10.38 28.33
CA HIS A 417 -30.05 10.23 27.00
C HIS A 417 -29.80 8.76 26.68
N LEU A 418 -29.95 8.37 25.40
CA LEU A 418 -29.47 7.08 24.92
C LEU A 418 -28.00 7.24 24.47
N VAL A 419 -27.10 6.51 25.11
CA VAL A 419 -25.66 6.62 24.89
C VAL A 419 -25.12 5.36 24.22
N PHE A 420 -24.49 5.52 23.07
CA PHE A 420 -23.70 4.50 22.41
C PHE A 420 -22.23 4.73 22.68
N SER A 421 -21.47 3.67 22.93
CA SER A 421 -20.01 3.78 22.97
C SER A 421 -19.31 2.46 22.68
N THR A 422 -17.97 2.52 22.59
CA THR A 422 -17.13 1.34 22.45
C THR A 422 -16.09 1.19 23.55
N LEU A 423 -15.73 -0.07 23.81
CA LEU A 423 -14.64 -0.47 24.68
C LEU A 423 -13.78 -1.54 24.00
N HIS A 424 -12.62 -1.79 24.59
CA HIS A 424 -11.66 -2.80 24.12
C HIS A 424 -11.52 -3.95 25.12
N THR A 425 -12.61 -4.69 25.32
CA THR A 425 -12.62 -5.96 26.09
C THR A 425 -12.83 -7.16 25.17
N ASN A 426 -12.50 -8.34 25.69
CA ASN A 426 -12.54 -9.57 24.88
C ASN A 426 -13.94 -10.16 24.77
N ASP A 427 -14.78 -9.99 25.78
CA ASP A 427 -16.13 -10.55 25.90
C ASP A 427 -17.07 -9.55 26.59
N ALA A 428 -18.37 -9.82 26.55
CA ALA A 428 -19.39 -8.94 27.09
C ALA A 428 -19.33 -8.86 28.63
N PRO A 429 -19.26 -9.96 29.40
CA PRO A 429 -19.19 -9.93 30.86
C PRO A 429 -18.02 -9.09 31.41
N SER A 430 -16.82 -9.22 30.83
CA SER A 430 -15.62 -8.51 31.27
C SER A 430 -15.71 -6.99 31.09
N THR A 431 -16.62 -6.52 30.23
CA THR A 431 -16.86 -5.08 30.00
C THR A 431 -17.38 -4.38 31.23
N VAL A 432 -18.28 -5.04 31.97
CA VAL A 432 -18.84 -4.51 33.20
C VAL A 432 -17.74 -4.39 34.26
N THR A 433 -16.93 -5.43 34.42
CA THR A 433 -15.78 -5.40 35.33
C THR A 433 -14.79 -4.31 34.93
N ARG A 434 -14.53 -4.13 33.63
CA ARG A 434 -13.64 -3.08 33.13
C ARG A 434 -14.11 -1.68 33.51
N LEU A 435 -15.40 -1.38 33.46
CA LEU A 435 -15.94 -0.08 33.89
C LEU A 435 -15.72 0.15 35.40
N VAL A 436 -15.93 -0.89 36.21
CA VAL A 436 -15.67 -0.84 37.65
C VAL A 436 -14.18 -0.63 37.92
N ASP A 437 -13.30 -1.34 37.20
CA ASP A 437 -11.84 -1.21 37.33
C ASP A 437 -11.32 0.17 36.89
N MET A 438 -12.02 0.84 35.97
CA MET A 438 -11.74 2.23 35.60
C MET A 438 -12.11 3.24 36.69
N GLY A 439 -12.78 2.81 37.77
CA GLY A 439 -13.16 3.64 38.91
C GLY A 439 -14.62 4.11 38.88
N VAL A 440 -15.44 3.58 37.96
CA VAL A 440 -16.88 3.88 37.96
C VAL A 440 -17.56 3.10 39.09
N GLU A 441 -18.41 3.77 39.87
CA GLU A 441 -19.17 3.11 40.93
C GLU A 441 -20.09 2.00 40.37
N PRO A 442 -20.07 0.78 40.95
CA PRO A 442 -20.83 -0.36 40.42
C PRO A 442 -22.33 -0.12 40.27
N PHE A 443 -22.93 0.63 41.20
CA PHE A 443 -24.35 0.99 41.12
C PHE A 443 -24.66 1.87 39.91
N LEU A 444 -23.76 2.76 39.52
CA LEU A 444 -23.94 3.60 38.33
C LEU A 444 -23.85 2.73 37.07
N VAL A 445 -22.87 1.83 36.99
CA VAL A 445 -22.75 0.88 35.87
C VAL A 445 -24.03 0.04 35.72
N ALA A 446 -24.53 -0.52 36.82
CA ALA A 446 -25.72 -1.36 36.84
C ALA A 446 -26.99 -0.61 36.42
N SER A 447 -27.13 0.67 36.80
CA SER A 447 -28.31 1.47 36.50
C SER A 447 -28.28 2.17 35.14
N SER A 448 -27.09 2.42 34.58
CA SER A 448 -26.95 3.09 33.28
C SER A 448 -26.90 2.14 32.09
N LEU A 449 -26.35 0.94 32.25
CA LEU A 449 -26.18 0.01 31.13
C LEU A 449 -27.48 -0.71 30.76
N ASN A 450 -27.85 -0.66 29.49
CA ASN A 450 -28.91 -1.46 28.90
C ASN A 450 -28.40 -2.80 28.37
N MET A 451 -27.23 -2.77 27.71
CA MET A 451 -26.69 -3.91 26.98
C MET A 451 -25.19 -3.76 26.74
N VAL A 452 -24.50 -4.90 26.73
CA VAL A 452 -23.13 -5.03 26.22
C VAL A 452 -23.12 -6.04 25.07
N VAL A 453 -22.48 -5.69 23.97
CA VAL A 453 -22.31 -6.55 22.79
C VAL A 453 -20.82 -6.75 22.54
N ALA A 454 -20.31 -7.98 22.67
CA ALA A 454 -18.98 -8.30 22.19
C ALA A 454 -19.02 -8.76 20.74
N GLN A 455 -18.05 -8.28 19.95
CA GLN A 455 -18.02 -8.49 18.50
C GLN A 455 -16.65 -8.99 18.00
N ARG A 456 -16.66 -9.90 17.03
CA ARG A 456 -15.50 -10.32 16.22
C ARG A 456 -15.90 -10.43 14.76
N LEU A 457 -14.93 -10.32 13.85
CA LEU A 457 -15.12 -10.61 12.42
C LEU A 457 -14.43 -11.92 12.05
N VAL A 458 -15.19 -12.81 11.43
CA VAL A 458 -14.67 -14.00 10.75
C VAL A 458 -14.77 -13.83 9.25
N ARG A 459 -13.88 -14.47 8.51
CA ARG A 459 -13.93 -14.50 7.05
C ARG A 459 -15.04 -15.44 6.58
N LYS A 460 -15.75 -15.06 5.52
CA LYS A 460 -16.77 -15.90 4.88
C LYS A 460 -16.12 -16.86 3.91
N ILE A 461 -16.57 -18.11 3.86
CA ILE A 461 -16.13 -19.07 2.84
C ILE A 461 -16.52 -18.55 1.47
N CYS A 462 -15.62 -18.65 0.49
CA CYS A 462 -15.93 -18.29 -0.88
C CYS A 462 -17.01 -19.22 -1.46
N ALA A 463 -18.13 -18.65 -1.90
CA ALA A 463 -19.25 -19.40 -2.46
C ALA A 463 -18.89 -20.23 -3.72
N ASN A 464 -17.88 -19.80 -4.49
CA ASN A 464 -17.51 -20.43 -5.76
C ASN A 464 -16.64 -21.69 -5.58
N CYS A 465 -15.91 -21.81 -4.47
CA CYS A 465 -15.00 -22.93 -4.21
C CYS A 465 -15.26 -23.60 -2.85
N ARG A 466 -16.49 -23.45 -2.33
CA ARG A 466 -16.92 -24.08 -1.09
C ARG A 466 -17.06 -25.58 -1.31
N LYS A 467 -16.38 -26.37 -0.48
CA LYS A 467 -16.54 -27.82 -0.43
C LYS A 467 -16.70 -28.30 1.00
N GLU A 468 -17.39 -29.42 1.13
CA GLU A 468 -17.49 -30.15 2.38
C GLU A 468 -16.11 -30.67 2.81
N TYR A 469 -15.83 -30.66 4.11
CA TYR A 469 -14.62 -31.22 4.68
C TYR A 469 -14.90 -31.80 6.06
N HIS A 470 -14.05 -32.74 6.47
CA HIS A 470 -14.03 -33.28 7.82
C HIS A 470 -12.96 -32.55 8.65
N PRO A 471 -13.34 -31.82 9.72
CA PRO A 471 -12.39 -31.16 10.59
C PRO A 471 -11.46 -32.18 11.28
N PRO A 472 -10.17 -31.87 11.45
CA PRO A 472 -9.28 -32.76 12.18
C PRO A 472 -9.72 -32.87 13.66
N PRO A 473 -9.63 -34.05 14.29
CA PRO A 473 -10.05 -34.24 15.69
C PRO A 473 -9.43 -33.25 16.68
N SER A 474 -8.17 -32.85 16.46
CA SER A 474 -7.48 -31.86 17.29
C SER A 474 -8.09 -30.46 17.24
N LEU A 475 -8.74 -30.08 16.13
CA LEU A 475 -9.47 -28.81 16.03
C LEU A 475 -10.79 -28.87 16.78
N LEU A 476 -11.50 -30.00 16.72
CA LEU A 476 -12.74 -30.24 17.46
C LEU A 476 -12.49 -30.20 18.97
N GLU A 477 -11.46 -30.91 19.44
CA GLU A 477 -11.06 -30.92 20.86
C GLU A 477 -10.74 -29.51 21.38
N ARG A 478 -9.95 -28.73 20.63
CA ARG A 478 -9.60 -27.35 20.99
C ARG A 478 -10.80 -26.40 21.03
N LEU A 479 -11.86 -26.71 20.30
CA LEU A 479 -13.11 -25.95 20.30
C LEU A 479 -14.11 -26.48 21.33
N GLY A 480 -13.76 -27.53 22.09
CA GLY A 480 -14.63 -28.15 23.09
C GLY A 480 -15.74 -29.02 22.48
N LEU A 481 -15.56 -29.52 21.25
CA LEU A 481 -16.51 -30.40 20.57
C LEU A 481 -16.07 -31.86 20.72
N GLU A 482 -16.92 -32.69 21.33
CA GLU A 482 -16.62 -34.12 21.57
C GLU A 482 -16.65 -34.96 20.29
N ARG A 483 -17.45 -34.54 19.31
CA ARG A 483 -17.60 -35.24 18.02
C ARG A 483 -17.90 -34.25 16.89
N GLU A 484 -17.69 -34.71 15.66
CA GLU A 484 -18.12 -34.00 14.47
C GLU A 484 -19.65 -34.01 14.40
N GLU A 485 -20.28 -32.94 14.86
CA GLU A 485 -21.72 -32.76 14.76
C GLU A 485 -22.05 -31.75 13.66
N GLY A 486 -22.59 -32.27 12.55
CA GLY A 486 -22.98 -31.50 11.38
C GLY A 486 -21.95 -31.56 10.25
N THR A 487 -22.33 -30.99 9.12
CA THR A 487 -21.46 -30.86 7.95
C THR A 487 -20.66 -29.57 8.04
N PHE A 488 -19.35 -29.65 7.81
CA PHE A 488 -18.47 -28.49 7.78
C PHE A 488 -17.99 -28.21 6.36
N TYR A 489 -17.68 -26.94 6.09
CA TYR A 489 -17.26 -26.48 4.77
C TYR A 489 -15.94 -25.71 4.85
N LYS A 490 -15.16 -25.80 3.77
CA LYS A 490 -13.92 -25.04 3.57
C LYS A 490 -13.85 -24.56 2.12
N GLY A 491 -13.20 -23.42 1.89
CA GLY A 491 -12.86 -22.97 0.55
C GLY A 491 -11.54 -23.58 0.09
N GLU A 492 -11.53 -24.22 -1.08
CA GLU A 492 -10.29 -24.75 -1.68
C GLU A 492 -9.38 -23.67 -2.27
N GLY A 493 -9.95 -22.50 -2.60
CA GLY A 493 -9.27 -21.46 -3.35
C GLY A 493 -9.62 -21.50 -4.83
N CYS A 494 -9.99 -20.35 -5.40
CA CYS A 494 -10.25 -20.17 -6.82
C CYS A 494 -9.90 -18.74 -7.24
N GLN A 495 -10.00 -18.44 -8.53
CA GLN A 495 -9.75 -17.10 -9.06
C GLN A 495 -10.64 -16.03 -8.40
N ALA A 496 -11.91 -16.34 -8.12
CA ALA A 496 -12.84 -15.38 -7.53
C ALA A 496 -12.50 -14.94 -6.09
N CYS A 497 -11.68 -15.71 -5.38
CA CYS A 497 -11.16 -15.39 -4.05
C CYS A 497 -9.63 -15.28 -4.01
N ASN A 498 -8.99 -15.18 -5.18
CA ASN A 498 -7.54 -15.10 -5.33
C ASN A 498 -6.80 -16.23 -4.59
N GLY A 499 -7.32 -17.46 -4.67
CA GLY A 499 -6.73 -18.64 -4.05
C GLY A 499 -6.86 -18.73 -2.51
N THR A 500 -7.47 -17.74 -1.84
CA THR A 500 -7.51 -17.72 -0.37
C THR A 500 -8.52 -18.69 0.25
N GLY A 501 -9.55 -19.06 -0.51
CA GLY A 501 -10.71 -19.83 -0.02
C GLY A 501 -11.77 -18.99 0.71
N TYR A 502 -11.52 -17.69 0.92
CA TYR A 502 -12.42 -16.79 1.64
C TYR A 502 -12.79 -15.57 0.80
N LYS A 503 -13.99 -15.00 1.01
CA LYS A 503 -14.41 -13.79 0.30
C LYS A 503 -15.36 -12.96 1.17
N GLY A 504 -14.86 -11.86 1.72
CA GLY A 504 -15.61 -10.99 2.61
C GLY A 504 -15.63 -11.50 4.05
N ARG A 505 -16.31 -10.75 4.92
CA ARG A 505 -16.36 -10.98 6.36
C ARG A 505 -17.80 -10.96 6.88
N ILE A 506 -18.03 -11.57 8.02
CA ILE A 506 -19.28 -11.51 8.79
C ILE A 506 -18.95 -11.38 10.27
N ALA A 507 -19.80 -10.71 11.03
CA ALA A 507 -19.61 -10.57 12.46
C ALA A 507 -20.15 -11.78 13.24
N LEU A 508 -19.48 -12.06 14.36
CA LEU A 508 -19.96 -12.87 15.47
C LEU A 508 -20.32 -11.93 16.60
N TYR A 509 -21.49 -12.13 17.19
CA TYR A 509 -22.01 -11.30 18.27
C TYR A 509 -22.26 -12.14 19.52
N GLU A 510 -21.81 -11.63 20.66
CA GLU A 510 -22.19 -12.09 21.99
C GLU A 510 -22.95 -10.94 22.64
N VAL A 511 -24.27 -11.10 22.75
CA VAL A 511 -25.20 -10.05 23.17
C VAL A 511 -25.63 -10.33 24.60
N MET A 512 -25.26 -9.45 25.52
CA MET A 512 -25.57 -9.55 26.95
C MET A 512 -26.47 -8.40 27.40
N PRO A 513 -27.80 -8.62 27.51
CA PRO A 513 -28.70 -7.68 28.15
C PRO A 513 -28.39 -7.53 29.63
N MET A 514 -28.57 -6.33 30.18
CA MET A 514 -28.44 -6.11 31.62
C MET A 514 -29.73 -6.54 32.34
N SER A 515 -29.81 -7.81 32.75
CA SER A 515 -30.92 -8.32 33.54
C SER A 515 -30.82 -7.87 35.01
N LYS A 516 -31.91 -7.99 35.78
CA LYS A 516 -31.89 -7.69 37.22
C LYS A 516 -30.85 -8.52 37.98
N ARG A 517 -30.66 -9.79 37.60
CA ARG A 517 -29.66 -10.68 38.22
C ARG A 517 -28.25 -10.17 37.92
N ILE A 518 -27.95 -9.87 36.66
CA ILE A 518 -26.66 -9.32 36.25
C ILE A 518 -26.40 -7.99 36.95
N MET A 519 -27.39 -7.08 37.00
CA MET A 519 -27.28 -5.79 37.70
C MET A 519 -26.91 -5.96 39.18
N THR A 520 -27.56 -6.87 39.90
CA THR A 520 -27.22 -7.17 41.30
C THR A 520 -25.77 -7.66 41.42
N MET A 521 -25.35 -8.57 40.54
CA MET A 521 -23.98 -9.08 40.52
C MET A 521 -22.94 -8.00 40.25
N VAL A 522 -23.26 -7.02 39.40
CA VAL A 522 -22.40 -5.83 39.19
C VAL A 522 -22.23 -5.07 40.51
N VAL A 523 -23.33 -4.76 41.19
CA VAL A 523 -23.33 -4.01 42.46
C VAL A 523 -22.52 -4.74 43.53
N GLU A 524 -22.65 -6.07 43.60
CA GLU A 524 -21.93 -6.95 44.51
C GLU A 524 -20.46 -7.21 44.10
N ARG A 525 -20.01 -6.65 42.97
CA ARG A 525 -18.66 -6.82 42.41
C ARG A 525 -18.29 -8.29 42.17
N VAL A 526 -19.26 -9.08 41.72
CA VAL A 526 -19.07 -10.48 41.37
C VAL A 526 -18.13 -10.60 40.16
N THR A 527 -17.36 -11.69 40.09
CA THR A 527 -16.40 -11.91 39.00
C THR A 527 -17.08 -12.09 37.64
N ALA A 528 -16.38 -11.70 36.57
CA ALA A 528 -16.86 -11.83 35.19
C ALA A 528 -17.27 -13.26 34.82
N ASP A 529 -16.63 -14.28 35.40
CA ASP A 529 -16.95 -15.69 35.13
C ASP A 529 -18.35 -16.08 35.64
N HIS A 530 -18.73 -15.62 36.83
CA HIS A 530 -20.08 -15.88 37.35
C HIS A 530 -21.13 -15.06 36.59
N VAL A 531 -20.81 -13.81 36.22
CA VAL A 531 -21.68 -13.00 35.35
C VAL A 531 -21.90 -13.71 34.02
N ARG A 532 -20.84 -14.29 33.44
CA ARG A 532 -20.92 -15.10 32.22
C ARG A 532 -21.86 -16.29 32.41
N GLN A 533 -21.71 -17.07 33.48
CA GLN A 533 -22.59 -18.22 33.75
C GLN A 533 -24.06 -17.82 33.78
N VAL A 534 -24.39 -16.75 34.52
CA VAL A 534 -25.77 -16.25 34.60
C VAL A 534 -26.28 -15.73 33.25
N ALA A 535 -25.44 -15.02 32.49
CA ALA A 535 -25.81 -14.57 31.16
C ALA A 535 -26.10 -15.74 30.21
N LEU A 536 -25.30 -16.82 30.27
CA LEU A 536 -25.53 -18.05 29.49
C LEU A 536 -26.83 -18.74 29.89
N GLU A 537 -27.12 -18.85 31.20
CA GLU A 537 -28.41 -19.36 31.70
C GLU A 537 -29.61 -18.55 31.18
N GLU A 538 -29.42 -17.24 30.98
CA GLU A 538 -30.43 -16.31 30.49
C GLU A 538 -30.48 -16.22 28.96
N GLY A 539 -29.76 -17.09 28.24
CA GLY A 539 -29.84 -17.23 26.79
C GLY A 539 -28.79 -16.45 26.00
N MET A 540 -27.79 -15.85 26.65
CA MET A 540 -26.61 -15.36 25.93
C MET A 540 -25.88 -16.55 25.28
N ALA A 541 -25.45 -16.38 24.04
CA ALA A 541 -24.50 -17.30 23.40
C ALA A 541 -23.13 -16.64 23.31
N THR A 542 -22.09 -17.40 23.62
CA THR A 542 -20.70 -16.93 23.50
C THR A 542 -20.32 -16.69 22.04
N LEU A 543 -19.30 -15.85 21.84
CA LEU A 543 -18.69 -15.65 20.51
C LEU A 543 -18.29 -16.98 19.84
N ARG A 544 -17.79 -17.95 20.63
CA ARG A 544 -17.36 -19.26 20.11
C ARG A 544 -18.56 -20.11 19.68
N GLU A 545 -19.61 -20.19 20.48
CA GLU A 545 -20.82 -20.97 20.14
C GLU A 545 -21.51 -20.41 18.88
N VAL A 546 -21.63 -19.09 18.77
CA VAL A 546 -22.15 -18.42 17.57
C VAL A 546 -21.26 -18.71 16.36
N GLY A 547 -19.94 -18.67 16.53
CA GLY A 547 -18.98 -19.03 15.49
C GLY A 547 -19.13 -20.47 15.01
N ILE A 548 -19.26 -21.44 15.93
CA ILE A 548 -19.45 -22.86 15.61
C ILE A 548 -20.77 -23.07 14.86
N ARG A 549 -21.86 -22.42 15.27
CA ARG A 549 -23.16 -22.49 14.55
C ARG A 549 -23.03 -22.00 13.11
N LYS A 550 -22.43 -20.83 12.89
CA LYS A 550 -22.15 -20.30 11.54
C LYS A 550 -21.19 -21.18 10.73
N ALA A 551 -20.27 -21.90 11.38
CA ALA A 551 -19.39 -22.85 10.70
C ALA A 551 -20.17 -24.08 10.19
N ARG A 552 -21.12 -24.60 10.99
CA ARG A 552 -22.04 -25.69 10.59
C ARG A 552 -22.98 -25.27 9.45
N GLU A 553 -23.38 -24.00 9.41
CA GLU A 553 -24.16 -23.43 8.29
C GLU A 553 -23.33 -23.23 7.01
N GLY A 554 -22.02 -23.45 7.08
CA GLY A 554 -21.11 -23.26 5.95
C GLY A 554 -20.88 -21.80 5.58
N VAL A 555 -21.04 -20.88 6.55
CA VAL A 555 -20.75 -19.45 6.41
C VAL A 555 -19.26 -19.18 6.61
N THR A 556 -18.65 -19.81 7.62
CA THR A 556 -17.22 -19.69 7.97
C THR A 556 -16.61 -21.06 8.26
N THR A 557 -15.32 -21.12 8.59
CA THR A 557 -14.60 -22.36 8.94
C THR A 557 -14.35 -22.43 10.44
N LEU A 558 -14.15 -23.64 10.98
CA LEU A 558 -13.78 -23.82 12.39
C LEU A 558 -12.41 -23.19 12.72
N GLU A 559 -11.49 -23.18 11.75
CA GLU A 559 -10.21 -22.50 11.87
C GLU A 559 -10.35 -20.99 12.07
N GLU A 560 -11.31 -20.36 11.38
CA GLU A 560 -11.61 -18.94 11.57
C GLU A 560 -12.22 -18.65 12.94
N VAL A 561 -13.12 -19.52 13.41
CA VAL A 561 -13.71 -19.39 14.76
C VAL A 561 -12.61 -19.50 15.83
N MET A 562 -11.73 -20.49 15.71
CA MET A 562 -10.60 -20.68 16.63
C MET A 562 -9.62 -19.50 16.59
N ARG A 563 -9.45 -18.84 15.44
CA ARG A 563 -8.53 -17.69 15.28
C ARG A 563 -8.99 -16.48 16.08
N VAL A 564 -10.30 -16.25 16.20
CA VAL A 564 -10.84 -14.98 16.76
C VAL A 564 -11.51 -15.13 18.12
N THR A 565 -11.71 -16.36 18.59
CA THR A 565 -12.36 -16.67 19.88
C THR A 565 -11.42 -17.42 20.82
N THR A 566 -11.55 -17.17 22.12
CA THR A 566 -10.77 -17.80 23.20
C THR A 566 -11.58 -18.80 23.99
#